data_AF-A7HMK6-F1
#
_entry.id   AF-A7HMK6-F1
#
_cell.length_a   1.000
_cell.length_b   1.000
_cell.length_c   1.000
_cell.angle_alpha   90.00
_cell.angle_beta   90.00
_cell.angle_gamma   90.00
#
_symmetry.space_group_name_H-M   'P 1'
#
loop_
_entity.id
_entity.type
_entity.pdbx_description
1 polymer ?
#
loop_
_entity_poly.entity_id
_entity_poly.type
_entity_poly.pdbx_seq_one_letter_code
_entity_poly.pdbx_strand_id
1 'polypeptide(L)'
;MKNYKNKQQSERSSEIQSRQQKKDPFNIALRFIKFRARSEWEVANKLRQYGFSEEVILEALKKLKERGFIDDEKFAYLYAYDSLVVRYKGPYRIRYELKQLHVDEYIIEDAINKVLNEVNVDEIIEKLTQGLDEHKKREKLYRQGFGGEW
;
A
#
# COMPACT_ATOMS: atom_id res chain seq x y z
N MET A 1 -39.83 -24.47 34.92
CA MET A 1 -38.57 -25.16 34.54
C MET A 1 -38.13 -24.98 33.08
N LYS A 2 -39.02 -24.79 32.09
CA LYS A 2 -38.64 -24.62 30.66
C LYS A 2 -37.93 -23.29 30.32
N ASN A 3 -38.20 -22.19 31.02
CA ASN A 3 -37.59 -20.87 30.73
C ASN A 3 -36.12 -20.73 31.13
N TYR A 4 -35.64 -21.46 32.13
CA TYR A 4 -34.24 -21.38 32.57
C TYR A 4 -33.28 -22.09 31.61
N LYS A 5 -33.71 -23.18 30.96
CA LYS A 5 -32.88 -23.90 29.96
C LYS A 5 -32.73 -23.11 28.66
N ASN A 6 -33.78 -22.40 28.21
CA ASN A 6 -33.70 -21.56 27.01
C ASN A 6 -32.81 -20.32 27.20
N LYS A 7 -32.82 -19.71 28.39
CA LYS A 7 -31.96 -18.56 28.71
C LYS A 7 -30.47 -18.95 28.72
N GLN A 8 -30.13 -20.08 29.35
CA GLN A 8 -28.77 -20.64 29.37
C GLN A 8 -28.26 -21.07 27.99
N GLN A 9 -29.15 -21.54 27.12
CA GLN A 9 -28.81 -21.95 25.75
C GLN A 9 -28.62 -20.73 24.83
N SER A 10 -29.41 -19.67 25.02
CA SER A 10 -29.22 -18.35 24.40
C SER A 10 -27.92 -17.68 24.84
N GLU A 11 -27.62 -17.70 26.15
CA GLU A 11 -26.42 -17.09 26.74
C GLU A 11 -25.15 -17.84 26.29
N ARG A 12 -25.16 -19.18 26.26
CA ARG A 12 -24.07 -19.98 25.66
C ARG A 12 -23.91 -19.74 24.16
N SER A 13 -25.01 -19.53 23.42
CA SER A 13 -24.94 -19.21 21.99
C SER A 13 -24.28 -17.86 21.76
N SER A 14 -24.61 -16.85 22.57
CA SER A 14 -23.96 -15.54 22.54
C SER A 14 -22.50 -15.58 23.03
N GLU A 15 -22.15 -16.46 23.96
CA GLU A 15 -20.76 -16.68 24.42
C GLU A 15 -19.91 -17.48 23.43
N ILE A 16 -20.51 -18.41 22.69
CA ILE A 16 -19.83 -19.15 21.61
C ILE A 16 -19.68 -18.26 20.37
N GLN A 17 -20.65 -17.38 20.09
CA GLN A 17 -20.51 -16.29 19.11
C GLN A 17 -19.49 -15.22 19.56
N SER A 18 -19.38 -14.92 20.86
CA SER A 18 -18.33 -14.02 21.37
C SER A 18 -16.93 -14.64 21.37
N ARG A 19 -16.84 -15.99 21.34
CA ARG A 19 -15.61 -16.77 21.14
C ARG A 19 -15.23 -17.02 19.69
N GLN A 20 -16.10 -16.69 18.71
CA GLN A 20 -15.63 -16.48 17.34
C GLN A 20 -14.72 -15.25 17.39
N GLN A 21 -13.41 -15.48 17.47
CA GLN A 21 -12.34 -14.49 17.65
C GLN A 21 -12.78 -13.12 17.11
N LYS A 22 -13.09 -12.15 18.00
CA LYS A 22 -13.27 -10.75 17.59
C LYS A 22 -12.03 -10.41 16.77
N LYS A 23 -12.23 -10.26 15.46
CA LYS A 23 -11.15 -9.93 14.53
C LYS A 23 -10.61 -8.58 14.99
N ASP A 24 -9.37 -8.54 15.44
CA ASP A 24 -8.75 -7.28 15.86
C ASP A 24 -8.21 -6.56 14.62
N PRO A 25 -8.77 -5.40 14.25
CA PRO A 25 -8.35 -4.65 13.07
C PRO A 25 -6.86 -4.30 13.12
N PHE A 26 -6.32 -4.01 14.30
CA PHE A 26 -4.91 -3.66 14.47
C PHE A 26 -4.01 -4.85 14.13
N ASN A 27 -4.31 -6.04 14.66
CA ASN A 27 -3.55 -7.26 14.36
C ASN A 27 -3.68 -7.70 12.89
N ILE A 28 -4.84 -7.48 12.26
CA ILE A 28 -5.03 -7.75 10.83
C ILE A 28 -4.16 -6.82 9.99
N ALA A 29 -4.18 -5.52 10.29
CA ALA A 29 -3.36 -4.54 9.60
C ALA A 29 -1.87 -4.82 9.78
N LEU A 30 -1.40 -5.14 11.00
CA LEU A 30 -0.01 -5.50 11.25
C LEU A 30 0.45 -6.70 10.42
N ARG A 31 -0.38 -7.75 10.32
CA ARG A 31 -0.07 -8.90 9.46
C ARG A 31 0.04 -8.51 7.99
N PHE A 32 -0.77 -7.56 7.54
CA PHE A 32 -0.76 -7.08 6.17
C PHE A 32 0.47 -6.20 5.84
N ILE A 33 0.86 -5.34 6.78
CA ILE A 33 2.02 -4.44 6.68
C ILE A 33 3.35 -5.20 6.82
N LYS A 34 3.39 -6.32 7.57
CA LYS A 34 4.62 -7.10 7.80
C LYS A 34 5.39 -7.48 6.53
N PHE A 35 4.69 -7.69 5.41
CA PHE A 35 5.32 -8.14 4.16
C PHE A 35 5.98 -7.01 3.37
N ARG A 36 5.37 -5.81 3.36
CA ARG A 36 5.89 -4.59 2.73
C ARG A 36 5.17 -3.37 3.29
N ALA A 37 5.80 -2.20 3.16
CA ALA A 37 5.12 -0.93 3.39
C ALA A 37 3.81 -0.86 2.59
N ARG A 38 2.78 -0.26 3.19
CA ARG A 38 1.44 -0.10 2.64
C ARG A 38 1.03 1.37 2.77
N SER A 39 0.28 1.88 1.80
CA SER A 39 -0.40 3.16 2.02
C SER A 39 -1.48 3.03 3.07
N GLU A 40 -1.83 4.14 3.72
CA GLU A 40 -2.97 4.21 4.62
C GLU A 40 -4.25 3.70 3.94
N TRP A 41 -4.47 4.07 2.68
CA TRP A 41 -5.63 3.61 1.91
C TRP A 41 -5.64 2.10 1.71
N GLU A 42 -4.50 1.48 1.40
CA GLU A 42 -4.42 0.01 1.27
C GLU A 42 -4.84 -0.66 2.58
N VAL A 43 -4.40 -0.13 3.72
CA VAL A 43 -4.74 -0.66 5.04
C VAL A 43 -6.22 -0.45 5.35
N ALA A 44 -6.75 0.74 5.09
CA ALA A 44 -8.17 1.05 5.26
C ALA A 44 -9.04 0.11 4.43
N ASN A 45 -8.73 -0.05 3.14
CA ASN A 45 -9.44 -0.94 2.23
C ASN A 45 -9.36 -2.40 2.69
N LYS A 46 -8.19 -2.84 3.20
CA LYS A 46 -8.05 -4.18 3.77
C LYS A 46 -8.99 -4.39 4.96
N LEU A 47 -9.12 -3.41 5.84
CA LEU A 47 -10.02 -3.50 6.99
C LEU A 47 -11.51 -3.44 6.57
N ARG A 48 -11.88 -2.64 5.57
CA ARG A 48 -13.24 -2.64 4.98
C ARG A 48 -13.62 -4.01 4.44
N GLN A 49 -12.71 -4.69 3.75
CA GLN A 49 -12.94 -6.06 3.25
C GLN A 49 -13.16 -7.07 4.38
N TYR A 50 -12.69 -6.79 5.60
CA TYR A 50 -12.95 -7.60 6.78
C TYR A 50 -14.28 -7.27 7.49
N GLY A 51 -14.99 -6.24 7.04
CA GLY A 51 -16.30 -5.83 7.54
C GLY A 51 -16.26 -4.87 8.73
N PHE A 52 -15.13 -4.18 8.97
CA PHE A 52 -15.06 -3.15 10.02
C PHE A 52 -15.77 -1.86 9.59
N SER A 53 -16.38 -1.15 10.54
CA SER A 53 -16.97 0.18 10.28
C SER A 53 -15.88 1.24 10.12
N GLU A 54 -16.22 2.37 9.50
CA GLU A 54 -15.26 3.46 9.29
C GLU A 54 -14.70 3.99 10.60
N GLU A 55 -15.49 4.08 11.67
CA GLU A 55 -15.01 4.53 12.98
C GLU A 55 -13.91 3.62 13.53
N VAL A 56 -14.11 2.31 13.44
CA VAL A 56 -13.13 1.30 13.88
C VAL A 56 -11.87 1.34 13.01
N ILE A 57 -12.02 1.57 11.71
CA ILE A 57 -10.92 1.70 10.77
C ILE A 57 -10.08 2.93 11.11
N LEU A 58 -10.71 4.08 11.29
CA LEU A 58 -10.03 5.34 11.63
C LEU A 58 -9.27 5.23 12.95
N GLU A 59 -9.84 4.58 13.96
CA GLU A 59 -9.13 4.31 15.23
C GLU A 59 -7.91 3.41 15.02
N ALA A 60 -8.05 2.34 14.23
CA ALA A 60 -6.94 1.45 13.93
C ALA A 60 -5.83 2.16 13.14
N LEU A 61 -6.17 2.95 12.12
CA LEU A 61 -5.22 3.74 11.33
C LEU A 61 -4.48 4.75 12.20
N LYS A 62 -5.19 5.48 13.06
CA LYS A 62 -4.58 6.42 14.02
C LYS A 62 -3.54 5.71 14.88
N LYS A 63 -3.89 4.56 15.48
CA LYS A 63 -2.99 3.77 16.32
C LYS A 63 -1.78 3.21 15.54
N LEU A 64 -1.96 2.84 14.26
CA LEU A 64 -0.88 2.39 13.40
C LEU A 64 0.08 3.52 13.05
N LYS A 65 -0.44 4.72 12.75
CA LYS A 65 0.35 5.94 12.52
C LYS A 65 1.14 6.36 13.74
N GLU A 66 0.49 6.45 14.90
CA GLU A 66 1.13 6.82 16.18
C GLU A 66 2.29 5.88 16.55
N ARG A 67 2.22 4.62 16.12
CA ARG A 67 3.27 3.62 16.36
C ARG A 67 4.28 3.49 15.20
N GLY A 68 4.15 4.30 14.15
CA GLY A 68 5.05 4.32 12.99
C GLY A 68 4.94 3.09 12.08
N PHE A 69 3.82 2.37 12.11
CA PHE A 69 3.60 1.20 11.24
C PHE A 69 3.11 1.58 9.84
N ILE A 70 2.42 2.72 9.70
CA ILE A 70 2.04 3.28 8.41
C ILE A 70 2.50 4.74 8.34
N ASP A 71 2.96 5.11 7.16
CA ASP A 71 3.57 6.39 6.84
C ASP A 71 3.57 6.49 5.31
N ASP A 72 2.73 7.38 4.77
CA ASP A 72 2.54 7.51 3.32
C ASP A 72 3.75 8.14 2.63
N GLU A 73 4.52 8.98 3.32
CA GLU A 73 5.77 9.55 2.79
C GLU A 73 6.82 8.45 2.61
N LYS A 74 7.04 7.67 3.67
CA LYS A 74 7.94 6.52 3.63
C LYS A 74 7.48 5.47 2.61
N PHE A 75 6.18 5.21 2.56
CA PHE A 75 5.61 4.29 1.58
C PHE A 75 5.86 4.77 0.14
N ALA A 76 5.57 6.03 -0.17
CA ALA A 76 5.72 6.60 -1.50
C ALA A 76 7.19 6.56 -1.96
N TYR A 77 8.12 6.92 -1.09
CA TYR A 77 9.56 6.82 -1.38
C TYR A 77 9.99 5.39 -1.71
N LEU A 78 9.68 4.42 -0.82
CA LEU A 78 10.04 3.01 -1.04
C LEU A 78 9.40 2.46 -2.30
N TYR A 79 8.14 2.83 -2.56
CA TYR A 79 7.43 2.41 -3.77
C TYR A 79 8.07 2.99 -5.03
N ALA A 80 8.40 4.27 -5.04
CA ALA A 80 9.04 4.95 -6.15
C ALA A 80 10.43 4.35 -6.42
N TYR A 81 11.23 4.15 -5.36
CA TYR A 81 12.55 3.54 -5.45
C TYR A 81 12.49 2.13 -6.06
N ASP A 82 11.70 1.23 -5.49
CA ASP A 82 11.55 -0.13 -6.03
C ASP A 82 11.01 -0.12 -7.46
N SER A 83 10.10 0.81 -7.77
CA SER A 83 9.49 0.88 -9.09
C SER A 83 10.48 1.35 -10.15
N LEU A 84 11.36 2.28 -9.81
CA LEU A 84 12.41 2.75 -10.72
C LEU A 84 13.55 1.71 -10.83
N VAL A 85 14.12 1.31 -9.70
CA VAL A 85 15.36 0.52 -9.63
C VAL A 85 15.13 -0.95 -9.97
N VAL A 86 14.07 -1.56 -9.44
CA VAL A 86 13.81 -3.00 -9.59
C VAL A 86 12.88 -3.27 -10.77
N ARG A 87 11.88 -2.41 -10.98
CA ARG A 87 10.83 -2.62 -12.00
C ARG A 87 11.01 -1.79 -13.26
N TYR A 88 12.04 -0.94 -13.33
CA TYR A 88 12.36 -0.11 -14.50
C TYR A 88 11.15 0.71 -15.00
N LYS A 89 10.36 1.26 -14.07
CA LYS A 89 9.24 2.15 -14.37
C LYS A 89 9.71 3.60 -14.25
N GLY A 90 9.33 4.42 -15.21
CA GLY A 90 9.64 5.84 -15.19
C GLY A 90 8.66 6.67 -14.35
N PRO A 91 8.99 7.95 -14.11
CA PRO A 91 8.26 8.83 -13.18
C PRO A 91 6.76 8.95 -13.46
N TYR A 92 6.36 9.01 -14.73
CA TYR A 92 4.93 9.14 -15.09
C TYR A 92 4.11 7.95 -14.63
N ARG A 93 4.67 6.75 -14.78
CA ARG A 93 4.00 5.52 -14.37
C ARG A 93 3.97 5.39 -12.84
N ILE A 94 5.08 5.72 -12.18
CA ILE A 94 5.17 5.71 -10.71
C ILE A 94 4.13 6.65 -10.10
N ARG A 95 4.04 7.88 -10.62
CA ARG A 95 3.04 8.87 -10.22
C ARG A 95 1.62 8.34 -10.36
N TYR A 96 1.28 7.77 -11.51
CA TYR A 96 -0.04 7.21 -11.75
C TYR A 96 -0.36 6.09 -10.75
N GLU A 97 0.57 5.17 -10.53
CA GLU A 97 0.38 4.04 -9.61
C GLU A 97 0.21 4.50 -8.15
N LEU A 98 0.99 5.48 -7.69
CA LEU A 98 0.83 6.07 -6.35
C LEU A 98 -0.51 6.80 -6.18
N LYS A 99 -1.01 7.47 -7.23
CA LYS A 99 -2.37 8.05 -7.21
C LYS A 99 -3.45 6.99 -7.05
N GLN A 100 -3.33 5.84 -7.71
CA GLN A 100 -4.26 4.72 -7.52
C GLN A 100 -4.19 4.15 -6.10
N LEU A 101 -3.06 4.31 -5.42
CA LEU A 101 -2.85 3.95 -4.03
C LEU A 101 -3.26 5.06 -3.05
N HIS A 102 -3.87 6.14 -3.57
CA HIS A 102 -4.42 7.29 -2.85
C HIS A 102 -3.39 8.03 -1.98
N VAL A 103 -2.15 8.11 -2.45
CA VAL A 103 -1.13 8.98 -1.86
C VAL A 103 -1.35 10.41 -2.34
N ASP A 104 -1.21 11.38 -1.45
CA ASP A 104 -1.37 12.80 -1.79
C ASP A 104 -0.32 13.28 -2.80
N GLU A 105 -0.71 14.18 -3.71
CA GLU A 105 0.17 14.63 -4.80
C GLU A 105 1.51 15.19 -4.31
N TYR A 106 1.51 15.98 -3.23
CA TYR A 106 2.74 16.58 -2.71
C TYR A 106 3.73 15.51 -2.21
N ILE A 107 3.23 14.42 -1.60
CA ILE A 107 4.04 13.28 -1.18
C ILE A 107 4.59 12.54 -2.40
N ILE A 108 3.76 12.36 -3.43
CA ILE A 108 4.16 11.70 -4.68
C ILE A 108 5.31 12.46 -5.34
N GLU A 109 5.17 13.79 -5.46
CA GLU A 109 6.20 14.65 -6.05
C GLU A 109 7.50 14.59 -5.26
N ASP A 110 7.42 14.74 -3.94
CA ASP A 110 8.60 14.69 -3.08
C ASP A 110 9.33 13.34 -3.20
N ALA A 111 8.58 12.24 -3.12
CA ALA A 111 9.13 10.89 -3.24
C ALA A 111 9.81 10.65 -4.60
N ILE A 112 9.17 11.05 -5.71
CA ILE A 112 9.74 10.89 -7.05
C ILE A 112 11.00 11.74 -7.20
N ASN A 113 10.94 13.03 -6.83
CA ASN A 113 12.08 13.93 -6.93
C ASN A 113 13.26 13.44 -6.09
N LYS A 114 13.00 12.99 -4.86
CA LYS A 114 14.02 12.43 -4.00
C LYS A 114 14.70 11.20 -4.62
N VAL A 115 13.92 10.25 -5.13
CA VAL A 115 14.48 9.06 -5.79
C VAL A 115 15.30 9.42 -7.04
N LEU A 116 14.81 10.35 -7.87
CA LEU A 116 15.54 10.81 -9.06
C LEU A 116 16.85 11.51 -8.73
N ASN A 117 16.93 12.20 -7.58
CA ASN A 117 18.17 12.82 -7.10
C ASN A 117 19.15 11.82 -6.47
N GLU A 118 18.66 10.70 -5.93
CA GLU A 118 19.49 9.71 -5.23
C GLU A 118 19.97 8.57 -6.14
N VAL A 119 19.34 8.37 -7.31
CA VAL A 119 19.57 7.22 -8.19
C VAL A 119 20.11 7.67 -9.55
N ASN A 120 21.07 6.91 -10.09
CA ASN A 120 21.53 7.09 -11.47
C ASN A 120 20.50 6.52 -12.47
N VAL A 121 19.64 7.39 -13.00
CA VAL A 121 18.57 7.01 -13.94
C VAL A 121 19.14 6.53 -15.28
N ASP A 122 20.27 7.09 -15.73
CA ASP A 122 20.90 6.70 -16.99
C ASP A 122 21.35 5.24 -16.94
N GLU A 123 21.96 4.80 -15.84
CA GLU A 123 22.35 3.39 -15.64
C GLU A 123 21.14 2.44 -15.68
N ILE A 124 19.99 2.88 -15.15
CA ILE A 124 18.73 2.13 -15.18
C ILE A 124 18.21 2.02 -16.61
N ILE A 125 18.25 3.12 -17.37
CA ILE A 125 17.83 3.16 -18.77
C ILE A 125 18.73 2.29 -19.64
N GLU A 126 20.05 2.34 -19.44
CA GLU A 126 21.01 1.50 -20.16
C GLU A 126 20.72 0.03 -19.93
N LYS A 127 20.52 -0.39 -18.68
CA LYS A 127 20.14 -1.78 -18.34
C LYS A 127 18.81 -2.18 -18.97
N LEU A 128 17.80 -1.29 -18.94
CA LEU A 128 16.48 -1.56 -19.50
C LEU A 128 16.49 -1.71 -21.04
N THR A 129 17.39 -0.99 -21.71
CA THR A 129 17.38 -0.80 -23.16
C THR A 129 18.55 -1.48 -23.87
N GLN A 130 19.34 -2.27 -23.14
CA GLN A 130 20.50 -2.97 -23.65
C GLN A 130 20.17 -3.79 -24.91
N GLY A 131 20.94 -3.57 -25.98
CA GLY A 131 20.79 -4.28 -27.25
C GLY A 131 19.60 -3.84 -28.12
N LEU A 132 18.89 -2.77 -27.75
CA LEU A 132 17.83 -2.19 -28.57
C LEU A 132 18.39 -1.15 -29.54
N ASP A 133 17.81 -1.09 -30.74
CA ASP A 133 17.98 0.07 -31.63
C ASP A 133 17.22 1.30 -31.10
N GLU A 134 17.53 2.48 -31.64
CA GLU A 134 17.02 3.75 -31.14
C GLU A 134 15.48 3.84 -31.19
N HIS A 135 14.85 3.28 -32.23
CA HIS A 135 13.40 3.29 -32.34
C HIS A 135 12.77 2.44 -31.22
N LYS A 136 13.25 1.21 -31.02
CA LYS A 136 12.77 0.32 -29.97
C LYS A 136 13.08 0.83 -28.57
N LYS A 137 14.23 1.48 -28.38
CA LYS A 137 14.61 2.15 -27.13
C LYS A 137 13.56 3.18 -26.74
N ARG A 138 13.27 4.13 -27.65
CA ARG A 138 12.26 5.18 -27.41
C ARG A 138 10.88 4.60 -27.10
N GLU A 139 10.43 3.61 -27.86
CA GLU A 139 9.14 2.94 -27.61
C GLU A 139 9.10 2.23 -26.24
N LYS A 140 10.20 1.56 -25.87
CA LYS A 140 10.34 0.89 -24.58
C LYS A 140 10.28 1.89 -23.42
N LEU A 141 10.99 3.01 -23.52
CA LEU A 141 11.02 4.08 -22.51
C LEU A 141 9.62 4.70 -22.32
N TYR A 142 8.96 5.05 -23.43
CA TYR A 142 7.60 5.57 -23.39
C TYR A 142 6.63 4.60 -22.70
N ARG A 143 6.66 3.31 -23.06
CA ARG A 143 5.81 2.29 -22.42
C ARG A 143 6.11 2.08 -20.94
N GLN A 144 7.34 2.33 -20.50
CA GLN A 144 7.68 2.26 -19.07
C GLN A 144 7.37 3.55 -18.31
N GLY A 145 6.97 4.62 -18.99
CA GLY A 145 6.63 5.90 -18.38
C GLY A 145 7.83 6.79 -18.12
N PHE A 146 8.94 6.59 -18.85
CA PHE A 146 9.97 7.61 -19.00
C PHE A 146 9.47 8.62 -20.03
N GLY A 147 9.57 9.92 -19.68
CA GLY A 147 9.14 11.01 -20.55
C GLY A 147 10.03 11.17 -21.78
N GLY A 148 9.77 12.21 -22.57
CA GLY A 148 10.62 12.57 -23.71
C GLY A 148 11.97 13.21 -23.34
N GLU A 149 12.26 13.34 -22.05
CA GLU A 149 13.48 13.94 -21.50
C GLU A 149 14.64 12.94 -21.37
N TRP A 150 14.42 11.66 -21.75
CA TRP A 150 15.30 10.51 -21.48
C TRP A 150 15.61 9.68 -22.73
#